data_AF-A0A0W0ZCI3-F1
#
_entry.id   AF-A0A0W0ZCI3-F1
#
_cell.length_a   1.000
_cell.length_b   1.000
_cell.length_c   1.000
_cell.angle_alpha   90.00
_cell.angle_beta   90.00
_cell.angle_gamma   90.00
#
_symmetry.space_group_name_H-M   'P 1'
#
loop_
_entity.id
_entity.type
_entity.pdbx_description
1 polymer ?
#
loop_
_entity_poly.entity_id
_entity_poly.type
_entity_poly.pdbx_seq_one_letter_code
_entity_poly.pdbx_strand_id
1 'polypeptide(L)'
;MKHSLNREDADTFRFGLVLNGISDHFPIQITAKCSNNQSYSVFSWNLLADVHLYNDFKDISESHFFEETISKLSTDNIYFNERANDLFYFFSELGQYLYTKCVKNTIVINRQLLDDFVSLDQQMSKLSWSANQVIAKNRRQQIEKSRKLIIELMKDTMHPYAHKFQSAIKHCIELIHQIQNPNGVLRWESRFKLIKHNKSLIQQMIRDDFICLQECTTPEDIYNLLIAQGKSSKMLVYSINKNTNDHCVLLYDDTQFKLVGDPIYHALDDKKPCIFAQFKHVITNHKVIIASIHHPGGNHDYVNELFNQINQLRVRDFSEADYMVIGDYNHTKDFFSQHGLKYPIYYPSKCTMAGKDFGNINHAIDAVITNLDKKSIKVTVIEGLPVSHPIHCPVNIIFQLEPQ
;
A
#
# COMPACT_ATOMS: atom_id res chain seq x y z
N MET A 1 11.52 15.90 -38.85
CA MET A 1 12.52 15.09 -38.12
C MET A 1 11.76 14.18 -37.17
N LYS A 2 11.87 12.87 -37.37
CA LYS A 2 11.26 11.85 -36.52
C LYS A 2 12.14 11.70 -35.27
N HIS A 3 11.65 12.12 -34.11
CA HIS A 3 12.24 11.69 -32.85
C HIS A 3 11.92 10.21 -32.67
N SER A 4 12.93 9.35 -32.86
CA SER A 4 12.87 7.99 -32.33
C SER A 4 12.99 8.08 -30.82
N LEU A 5 11.84 8.03 -30.13
CA LEU A 5 11.81 7.60 -28.74
C LEU A 5 12.40 6.19 -28.71
N ASN A 6 13.56 6.03 -28.08
CA ASN A 6 14.15 4.73 -27.85
C ASN A 6 13.14 3.88 -27.10
N ARG A 7 12.87 2.68 -27.62
CA ARG A 7 11.99 1.67 -27.02
C ARG A 7 12.44 1.20 -25.62
N GLU A 8 13.58 1.66 -25.11
CA GLU A 8 14.07 1.37 -23.76
C GLU A 8 13.61 2.39 -22.71
N ASP A 9 13.14 3.58 -23.13
CA ASP A 9 12.53 4.58 -22.23
C ASP A 9 11.02 4.35 -22.01
N ALA A 10 10.44 3.36 -22.71
CA ALA A 10 9.08 2.91 -22.54
C ALA A 10 9.07 1.57 -21.77
N ASP A 11 8.20 1.44 -20.78
CA ASP A 11 7.88 0.20 -20.06
C ASP A 11 8.73 -0.21 -18.84
N THR A 12 9.19 0.75 -18.04
CA THR A 12 9.61 0.48 -16.64
C THR A 12 8.65 1.05 -15.59
N PHE A 13 7.52 1.64 -16.03
CA PHE A 13 6.40 2.09 -15.20
C PHE A 13 5.23 1.10 -15.33
N ARG A 14 5.27 0.02 -14.54
CA ARG A 14 4.21 -0.99 -14.28
C ARG A 14 3.68 -1.81 -15.47
N PHE A 15 4.19 -3.04 -15.57
CA PHE A 15 3.34 -4.18 -15.92
C PHE A 15 2.49 -4.54 -14.68
N GLY A 16 1.27 -4.00 -14.64
CA GLY A 16 0.24 -4.39 -13.67
C GLY A 16 -0.50 -3.21 -13.05
N LEU A 17 -1.55 -2.72 -13.73
CA LEU A 17 -2.74 -1.93 -13.29
C LEU A 17 -2.64 -0.73 -12.32
N VAL A 18 -1.68 -0.68 -11.43
CA VAL A 18 -1.55 0.30 -10.35
C VAL A 18 -0.64 1.38 -10.86
N LEU A 19 -1.11 2.56 -11.31
CA LEU A 19 -0.33 3.81 -11.62
C LEU A 19 -1.21 4.92 -12.16
N ASN A 20 -2.41 4.54 -12.55
CA ASN A 20 -3.46 5.46 -12.96
C ASN A 20 -4.62 5.43 -11.94
N GLY A 21 -4.32 5.12 -10.66
CA GLY A 21 -5.28 4.83 -9.58
C GLY A 21 -5.13 5.76 -8.37
N ILE A 22 -6.21 5.93 -7.58
CA ILE A 22 -6.21 6.62 -6.27
C ILE A 22 -5.47 5.79 -5.20
N SER A 23 -5.40 4.49 -5.43
CA SER A 23 -4.77 3.46 -4.60
C SER A 23 -4.21 2.40 -5.55
N ASP A 24 -3.31 1.57 -5.03
CA ASP A 24 -2.86 0.31 -5.63
C ASP A 24 -3.87 -0.83 -5.52
N HIS A 25 -4.96 -0.62 -4.77
CA HIS A 25 -6.10 -1.51 -4.74
C HIS A 25 -7.31 -0.93 -5.50
N PHE A 26 -8.06 -1.79 -6.17
CA PHE A 26 -9.42 -1.50 -6.60
C PHE A 26 -10.42 -1.75 -5.45
N PRO A 27 -11.43 -0.89 -5.27
CA PRO A 27 -12.47 -1.14 -4.28
C PRO A 27 -13.33 -2.34 -4.68
N ILE A 28 -13.87 -3.01 -3.67
CA ILE A 28 -14.85 -4.08 -3.83
C ILE A 28 -16.19 -3.69 -3.21
N GLN A 29 -17.27 -4.14 -3.85
CA GLN A 29 -18.62 -4.10 -3.32
C GLN A 29 -19.07 -5.52 -2.96
N ILE A 30 -19.63 -5.67 -1.76
CA ILE A 30 -20.24 -6.88 -1.26
C ILE A 30 -21.74 -6.63 -1.16
N THR A 31 -22.53 -7.53 -1.74
CA THR A 31 -23.97 -7.59 -1.47
C THR A 31 -24.28 -8.93 -0.83
N ALA A 32 -24.91 -8.90 0.35
CA ALA A 32 -25.14 -10.07 1.17
C ALA A 32 -26.61 -10.15 1.61
N LYS A 33 -27.30 -11.22 1.23
CA LYS A 33 -28.64 -11.54 1.73
C LYS A 33 -28.50 -12.22 3.10
N CYS A 34 -28.85 -11.52 4.16
CA CYS A 34 -28.74 -12.02 5.52
C CYS A 34 -29.92 -12.94 5.90
N SER A 35 -29.80 -13.61 7.04
CA SER A 35 -30.77 -14.56 7.59
C SER A 35 -32.17 -13.96 7.80
N ASN A 36 -32.28 -12.65 7.99
CA ASN A 36 -33.56 -11.91 8.03
C ASN A 36 -34.16 -11.62 6.64
N ASN A 37 -33.62 -12.20 5.56
CA ASN A 37 -33.96 -11.94 4.16
C ASN A 37 -33.75 -10.49 3.67
N GLN A 38 -33.10 -9.63 4.46
CA GLN A 38 -32.67 -8.31 3.98
C GLN A 38 -31.33 -8.44 3.24
N SER A 39 -31.14 -7.61 2.22
CA SER A 39 -29.86 -7.48 1.55
C SER A 39 -29.11 -6.32 2.16
N TYR A 40 -27.88 -6.57 2.62
CA TYR A 40 -26.97 -5.53 3.06
C TYR A 40 -25.89 -5.31 2.01
N SER A 41 -25.50 -4.06 1.82
CA SER A 41 -24.44 -3.64 0.91
C SER A 41 -23.24 -3.11 1.69
N VAL A 42 -22.05 -3.55 1.32
CA VAL A 42 -20.80 -3.14 1.97
C VAL A 42 -19.76 -2.75 0.92
N PHE A 43 -19.18 -1.57 1.10
CA PHE A 43 -18.02 -1.12 0.35
C PHE A 43 -16.73 -1.46 1.10
N SER A 44 -15.70 -1.94 0.42
CA SER A 44 -14.37 -2.08 1.02
C SER A 44 -13.26 -1.57 0.11
N TRP A 45 -12.28 -0.88 0.71
CA TRP A 45 -11.14 -0.36 -0.05
C TRP A 45 -9.90 -0.14 0.82
N ASN A 46 -8.78 -0.75 0.43
CA ASN A 46 -7.46 -0.32 0.86
C ASN A 46 -7.04 0.94 0.08
N LEU A 47 -6.77 2.03 0.80
CA LEU A 47 -6.51 3.35 0.23
C LEU A 47 -5.04 3.70 0.10
N LEU A 48 -4.10 2.81 0.45
CA LEU A 48 -2.66 3.05 0.49
C LEU A 48 -2.29 4.28 1.33
N ALA A 49 -1.95 4.09 2.60
CA ALA A 49 -1.67 5.22 3.48
C ALA A 49 -0.37 5.91 3.07
N ASP A 50 -0.27 7.23 3.25
CA ASP A 50 0.93 7.98 2.84
C ASP A 50 2.21 7.47 3.51
N VAL A 51 2.12 6.89 4.73
CA VAL A 51 3.26 6.24 5.41
C VAL A 51 3.82 5.03 4.64
N HIS A 52 3.00 4.38 3.82
CA HIS A 52 3.36 3.17 3.08
C HIS A 52 3.88 3.47 1.67
N LEU A 53 3.76 4.70 1.16
CA LEU A 53 4.21 5.07 -0.20
C LEU A 53 5.71 4.82 -0.44
N TYR A 54 6.54 4.84 0.61
CA TYR A 54 7.96 4.51 0.49
C TYR A 54 8.23 3.01 0.33
N ASN A 55 7.23 2.13 0.48
CA ASN A 55 7.37 0.71 0.19
C ASN A 55 7.51 0.47 -1.33
N ASP A 56 6.94 1.32 -2.17
CA ASP A 56 7.02 1.26 -3.65
C ASP A 56 8.45 1.29 -4.18
N PHE A 57 9.43 1.74 -3.38
CA PHE A 57 10.85 1.64 -3.75
C PHE A 57 11.32 0.20 -3.95
N LYS A 58 10.67 -0.77 -3.29
CA LYS A 58 10.96 -2.19 -3.48
C LYS A 58 10.61 -2.65 -4.90
N ASP A 59 9.69 -1.95 -5.58
CA ASP A 59 9.24 -2.29 -6.93
C ASP A 59 10.19 -1.72 -7.99
N ILE A 60 10.76 -0.52 -7.74
CA ILE A 60 11.73 0.12 -8.64
C ILE A 60 13.05 -0.67 -8.69
N SER A 61 13.42 -1.31 -7.58
CA SER A 61 14.73 -1.94 -7.42
C SER A 61 14.83 -3.34 -8.04
N GLU A 62 14.27 -3.57 -9.24
CA GLU A 62 14.20 -4.86 -9.94
C GLU A 62 15.48 -5.71 -9.77
N SER A 63 15.47 -6.55 -8.74
CA SER A 63 16.67 -7.11 -8.13
C SER A 63 17.46 -7.96 -9.12
N HIS A 64 16.73 -8.70 -9.95
CA HIS A 64 17.26 -9.65 -10.91
C HIS A 64 18.12 -9.01 -12.00
N PHE A 65 17.85 -7.77 -12.41
CA PHE A 65 18.67 -7.08 -13.42
C PHE A 65 20.04 -6.66 -12.88
N PHE A 66 20.12 -6.41 -11.58
CA PHE A 66 21.35 -6.00 -10.91
C PHE A 66 22.05 -7.15 -10.19
N GLU A 67 21.37 -8.27 -9.94
CA GLU A 67 21.93 -9.46 -9.28
C GLU A 67 23.24 -9.92 -9.94
N GLU A 68 23.34 -9.95 -11.27
CA GLU A 68 24.57 -10.34 -11.96
C GLU A 68 25.70 -9.30 -11.85
N THR A 69 25.35 -8.01 -11.77
CA THR A 69 26.35 -6.92 -11.67
C THR A 69 26.86 -6.79 -10.25
N ILE A 70 25.95 -6.92 -9.28
CA ILE A 70 26.21 -6.69 -7.88
C ILE A 70 26.75 -7.96 -7.21
N SER A 71 26.44 -9.16 -7.70
CA SER A 71 27.15 -10.39 -7.28
C SER A 71 28.64 -10.38 -7.64
N LYS A 72 29.05 -9.54 -8.60
CA LYS A 72 30.47 -9.29 -8.92
C LYS A 72 31.10 -8.24 -7.99
N LEU A 73 30.32 -7.51 -7.20
CA LEU A 73 30.84 -6.64 -6.14
C LEU A 73 31.32 -7.48 -4.95
N SER A 74 32.21 -6.91 -4.14
CA SER A 74 32.75 -7.58 -2.94
C SER A 74 31.62 -8.13 -2.05
N THR A 75 31.85 -9.32 -1.48
CA THR A 75 30.96 -9.99 -0.50
C THR A 75 30.66 -9.14 0.74
N ASP A 76 31.44 -8.07 0.96
CA ASP A 76 31.25 -7.12 2.07
C ASP A 76 30.24 -6.00 1.73
N ASN A 77 29.54 -6.07 0.58
CA ASN A 77 28.50 -5.11 0.22
C ASN A 77 27.27 -5.30 1.12
N ILE A 78 26.93 -4.26 1.87
CA ILE A 78 25.80 -4.31 2.82
C ILE A 78 24.43 -4.21 2.14
N TYR A 79 24.35 -3.67 0.93
CA TYR A 79 23.10 -3.53 0.17
C TYR A 79 22.78 -4.78 -0.66
N PHE A 80 23.71 -5.70 -0.80
CA PHE A 80 23.49 -6.95 -1.52
C PHE A 80 24.45 -8.03 -1.06
N ASN A 81 23.89 -9.13 -0.57
CA ASN A 81 24.64 -10.32 -0.24
C ASN A 81 23.82 -11.57 -0.62
N GLU A 82 24.44 -12.74 -0.58
CA GLU A 82 23.81 -14.04 -0.94
C GLU A 82 22.52 -14.35 -0.16
N ARG A 83 22.27 -13.66 0.96
CA ARG A 83 21.14 -13.92 1.86
C ARG A 83 20.07 -12.82 1.85
N ALA A 84 20.36 -11.64 1.30
CA ALA A 84 19.45 -10.50 1.30
C ALA A 84 19.76 -9.52 0.15
N ASN A 85 18.71 -9.08 -0.54
CA ASN A 85 18.78 -7.98 -1.49
C ASN A 85 18.17 -6.72 -0.89
N ASP A 86 19.06 -5.85 -0.41
CA ASP A 86 18.76 -4.60 0.28
C ASP A 86 19.03 -3.38 -0.63
N LEU A 87 19.12 -3.58 -1.95
CA LEU A 87 19.47 -2.54 -2.92
C LEU A 87 18.44 -1.41 -2.98
N PHE A 88 17.18 -1.71 -2.63
CA PHE A 88 16.15 -0.69 -2.49
C PHE A 88 16.52 0.36 -1.43
N TYR A 89 17.25 0.00 -0.36
CA TYR A 89 17.74 0.98 0.62
C TYR A 89 18.76 1.93 -0.02
N PHE A 90 19.68 1.43 -0.84
CA PHE A 90 20.64 2.27 -1.56
C PHE A 90 19.91 3.28 -2.45
N PHE A 91 18.99 2.81 -3.29
CA PHE A 91 18.24 3.67 -4.20
C PHE A 91 17.33 4.67 -3.46
N SER A 92 16.72 4.25 -2.36
CA SER A 92 15.91 5.14 -1.52
C SER A 92 16.75 6.23 -0.87
N GLU A 93 17.92 5.89 -0.33
CA GLU A 93 18.85 6.85 0.28
C GLU A 93 19.40 7.84 -0.75
N LEU A 94 19.92 7.34 -1.87
CA LEU A 94 20.47 8.17 -2.93
C LEU A 94 19.40 9.06 -3.55
N GLY A 95 18.22 8.51 -3.87
CA GLY A 95 17.10 9.28 -4.41
C GLY A 95 16.69 10.41 -3.48
N GLN A 96 16.58 10.15 -2.17
CA GLN A 96 16.23 11.17 -1.18
C GLN A 96 17.29 12.25 -1.09
N TYR A 97 18.56 11.86 -1.03
CA TYR A 97 19.68 12.80 -1.05
C TYR A 97 19.64 13.71 -2.28
N LEU A 98 19.53 13.13 -3.48
CA LEU A 98 19.48 13.88 -4.73
C LEU A 98 18.27 14.80 -4.81
N TYR A 99 17.12 14.34 -4.31
CA TYR A 99 15.90 15.16 -4.29
C TYR A 99 16.04 16.40 -3.40
N THR A 100 16.84 16.36 -2.32
CA THR A 100 17.15 17.56 -1.52
C THR A 100 17.88 18.65 -2.30
N LYS A 101 18.45 18.32 -3.47
CA LYS A 101 19.16 19.24 -4.36
C LYS A 101 18.28 19.77 -5.49
N CYS A 102 16.99 19.46 -5.47
CA CYS A 102 16.04 19.92 -6.48
C CYS A 102 15.88 21.45 -6.43
N VAL A 103 16.15 22.11 -7.55
CA VAL A 103 15.94 23.54 -7.75
C VAL A 103 14.95 23.74 -8.88
N LYS A 104 13.80 24.36 -8.59
CA LYS A 104 12.73 24.62 -9.58
C LYS A 104 12.36 23.36 -10.38
N ASN A 105 12.10 22.25 -9.69
CA ASN A 105 11.78 20.94 -10.29
C ASN A 105 12.88 20.39 -11.22
N THR A 106 14.13 20.83 -11.09
CA THR A 106 15.27 20.31 -11.84
C THR A 106 16.35 19.80 -10.90
N ILE A 107 16.90 18.64 -11.20
CA ILE A 107 18.04 18.04 -10.50
C ILE A 107 19.12 17.76 -11.54
N VAL A 108 20.31 18.32 -11.32
CA VAL A 108 21.50 18.04 -12.13
C VAL A 108 22.40 17.12 -11.33
N ILE A 109 22.57 15.89 -11.80
CA ILE A 109 23.36 14.84 -11.16
C ILE A 109 24.74 14.82 -11.84
N ASN A 110 25.73 15.37 -11.15
CA ASN A 110 27.12 15.35 -11.59
C ASN A 110 27.98 14.42 -10.71
N ARG A 111 29.23 14.18 -11.13
CA ARG A 111 30.16 13.27 -10.40
C ARG A 111 30.37 13.71 -8.95
N GLN A 112 30.58 15.01 -8.71
CA GLN A 112 30.79 15.56 -7.36
C GLN A 112 29.60 15.26 -6.44
N LEU A 113 28.37 15.42 -6.94
CA LEU A 113 27.18 15.18 -6.13
C LEU A 113 27.05 13.71 -5.73
N LEU A 114 27.43 12.78 -6.61
CA LEU A 114 27.49 11.35 -6.32
C LEU A 114 28.61 11.03 -5.30
N ASP A 115 29.75 11.71 -5.38
CA ASP A 115 30.85 11.56 -4.41
C ASP A 115 30.48 12.10 -3.01
N ASP A 116 29.78 13.23 -2.96
CA ASP A 116 29.28 13.79 -1.70
C ASP A 116 28.35 12.79 -0.98
N PHE A 117 27.49 12.06 -1.73
CA PHE A 117 26.60 11.04 -1.16
C PHE A 117 27.34 9.89 -0.47
N VAL A 118 28.49 9.47 -1.01
CA VAL A 118 29.30 8.38 -0.43
C VAL A 118 29.69 8.72 1.01
N SER A 119 30.11 9.96 1.23
CA SER A 119 30.62 10.47 2.52
C SER A 119 29.54 11.01 3.47
N LEU A 120 28.26 10.85 3.13
CA LEU A 120 27.17 11.50 3.86
C LEU A 120 26.85 10.80 5.19
N ASP A 121 27.51 11.25 6.26
CA ASP A 121 27.29 10.77 7.63
C ASP A 121 25.89 11.13 8.18
N GLN A 122 25.26 12.19 7.66
CA GLN A 122 24.02 12.75 8.21
C GLN A 122 22.75 11.96 7.82
N GLN A 123 22.79 11.15 6.75
CA GLN A 123 21.70 10.24 6.42
C GLN A 123 22.03 8.85 6.96
N MET A 124 21.73 8.63 8.25
CA MET A 124 21.89 7.32 8.87
C MET A 124 21.00 6.30 8.17
N SER A 125 21.60 5.44 7.35
CA SER A 125 20.94 4.26 6.78
C SER A 125 20.32 3.41 7.87
N LYS A 126 19.12 2.87 7.62
CA LYS A 126 18.48 1.87 8.51
C LYS A 126 19.37 0.65 8.71
N LEU A 127 20.18 0.29 7.71
CA LEU A 127 21.12 -0.82 7.80
C LEU A 127 22.21 -0.58 8.86
N SER A 128 22.52 0.68 9.17
CA SER A 128 23.50 1.03 10.22
C SER A 128 22.97 0.90 11.65
N TRP A 129 21.65 0.73 11.83
CA TRP A 129 21.04 0.76 13.17
C TRP A 129 21.42 -0.48 13.99
N SER A 130 21.97 -0.23 15.17
CA SER A 130 22.27 -1.24 16.17
C SER A 130 22.32 -0.58 17.54
N ALA A 131 21.82 -1.27 18.57
CA ALA A 131 22.02 -0.86 19.96
C ALA A 131 23.50 -0.93 20.39
N ASN A 132 24.32 -1.72 19.69
CA ASN A 132 25.75 -1.80 19.93
C ASN A 132 26.50 -0.78 19.07
N GLN A 133 27.15 0.19 19.73
CA GLN A 133 27.85 1.28 19.06
C GLN A 133 29.03 0.83 18.18
N VAL A 134 29.72 -0.25 18.56
CA VAL A 134 30.82 -0.82 17.77
C VAL A 134 30.28 -1.42 16.47
N ILE A 135 29.19 -2.19 16.57
CA ILE A 135 28.52 -2.76 15.40
C ILE A 135 27.98 -1.66 14.50
N ALA A 136 27.32 -0.65 15.06
CA ALA A 136 26.81 0.50 14.30
C ALA A 136 27.94 1.23 13.55
N LYS A 137 29.08 1.47 14.21
CA LYS A 137 30.26 2.10 13.58
C LYS A 137 30.82 1.25 12.44
N ASN A 138 30.97 -0.06 12.64
CA ASN A 138 31.45 -0.97 11.60
C ASN A 138 30.50 -0.99 10.39
N ARG A 139 29.18 -1.03 10.63
CA ARG A 139 28.18 -0.97 9.56
C ARG A 139 28.21 0.35 8.79
N ARG A 140 28.45 1.48 9.46
CA ARG A 140 28.63 2.79 8.76
C ARG A 140 29.82 2.76 7.80
N GLN A 141 30.95 2.21 8.23
CA GLN A 141 32.11 2.04 7.35
C GLN A 141 31.84 1.10 6.17
N GLN A 142 31.07 0.03 6.41
CA GLN A 142 30.62 -0.87 5.33
C GLN A 142 29.68 -0.16 4.35
N ILE A 143 28.77 0.69 4.84
CA ILE A 143 27.89 1.50 4.00
C ILE A 143 28.69 2.44 3.11
N GLU A 144 29.64 3.19 3.65
CA GLU A 144 30.49 4.11 2.87
C GLU A 144 31.24 3.36 1.76
N LYS A 145 31.87 2.23 2.10
CA LYS A 145 32.55 1.36 1.11
C LYS A 145 31.58 0.84 0.05
N SER A 146 30.39 0.38 0.44
CA SER A 146 29.38 -0.16 -0.48
C SER A 146 28.83 0.92 -1.41
N ARG A 147 28.53 2.11 -0.87
CA ARG A 147 28.12 3.29 -1.65
C ARG A 147 29.18 3.64 -2.67
N LYS A 148 30.46 3.73 -2.26
CA LYS A 148 31.57 4.04 -3.16
C LYS A 148 31.63 3.07 -4.33
N LEU A 149 31.55 1.77 -4.06
CA LEU A 149 31.59 0.74 -5.11
C LEU A 149 30.45 0.91 -6.13
N ILE A 150 29.21 1.07 -5.67
CA ILE A 150 28.04 1.22 -6.55
C ILE A 150 28.12 2.55 -7.32
N ILE A 151 28.53 3.63 -6.68
CA ILE A 151 28.65 4.96 -7.29
C ILE A 151 29.75 5.01 -8.35
N GLU A 152 30.88 4.32 -8.18
CA GLU A 152 31.90 4.21 -9.24
C GLU A 152 31.36 3.48 -10.48
N LEU A 153 30.60 2.40 -10.31
CA LEU A 153 29.95 1.72 -11.45
C LEU A 153 28.99 2.63 -12.22
N MET A 154 28.31 3.53 -11.50
CA MET A 154 27.40 4.48 -12.13
C MET A 154 28.12 5.62 -12.87
N LYS A 155 29.27 6.05 -12.35
CA LYS A 155 30.11 7.09 -12.95
C LYS A 155 30.82 6.60 -14.21
N ASP A 156 31.11 5.31 -14.31
CA ASP A 156 31.61 4.71 -15.54
C ASP A 156 30.48 4.59 -16.58
N THR A 157 30.31 5.62 -17.40
CA THR A 157 29.28 5.65 -18.45
C THR A 157 29.46 4.58 -19.52
N MET A 158 30.62 3.92 -19.59
CA MET A 158 30.88 2.81 -20.49
C MET A 158 30.50 1.44 -19.90
N HIS A 159 30.15 1.40 -18.61
CA HIS A 159 29.76 0.16 -17.95
C HIS A 159 28.41 -0.34 -18.50
N PRO A 160 28.25 -1.65 -18.81
CA PRO A 160 27.04 -2.18 -19.48
C PRO A 160 25.73 -1.94 -18.73
N TYR A 161 25.80 -1.65 -17.43
CA TYR A 161 24.64 -1.45 -16.55
C TYR A 161 24.48 0.00 -16.07
N ALA A 162 25.35 0.93 -16.48
CA ALA A 162 25.31 2.34 -16.03
C ALA A 162 23.95 2.99 -16.31
N HIS A 163 23.41 2.81 -17.51
CA HIS A 163 22.09 3.32 -17.89
C HIS A 163 20.95 2.73 -17.05
N LYS A 164 21.04 1.46 -16.64
CA LYS A 164 20.02 0.84 -15.78
C LYS A 164 20.01 1.45 -14.38
N PHE A 165 21.19 1.69 -13.80
CA PHE A 165 21.27 2.40 -12.52
C PHE A 165 20.75 3.84 -12.62
N GLN A 166 21.11 4.56 -13.69
CA GLN A 166 20.61 5.92 -13.92
C GLN A 166 19.08 5.95 -14.06
N SER A 167 18.50 5.00 -14.79
CA SER A 167 17.04 4.84 -14.93
C SER A 167 16.36 4.54 -13.59
N ALA A 168 16.88 3.57 -12.81
CA ALA A 168 16.34 3.24 -11.50
C ALA A 168 16.39 4.43 -10.52
N ILE A 169 17.48 5.22 -10.55
CA ILE A 169 17.59 6.43 -9.74
C ILE A 169 16.62 7.51 -10.19
N LYS A 170 16.49 7.70 -11.51
CA LYS A 170 15.53 8.65 -12.07
C LYS A 170 14.12 8.32 -11.57
N HIS A 171 13.73 7.05 -11.60
CA HIS A 171 12.45 6.58 -11.09
C HIS A 171 12.29 6.80 -9.60
N CYS A 172 13.34 6.55 -8.80
CA CYS A 172 13.30 6.83 -7.37
C CYS A 172 13.07 8.32 -7.09
N ILE A 173 13.75 9.20 -7.81
CA ILE A 173 13.58 10.65 -7.67
C ILE A 173 12.18 11.07 -8.08
N GLU A 174 11.66 10.54 -9.19
CA GLU A 174 10.29 10.80 -9.65
C GLU A 174 9.27 10.34 -8.61
N LEU A 175 9.43 9.12 -8.05
CA LEU A 175 8.59 8.61 -6.98
C LEU A 175 8.63 9.53 -5.75
N ILE A 176 9.83 9.91 -5.29
CA ILE A 176 10.00 10.84 -4.15
C ILE A 176 9.31 12.16 -4.45
N HIS A 177 9.45 12.67 -5.67
CA HIS A 177 8.79 13.91 -6.07
C HIS A 177 7.27 13.77 -5.97
N GLN A 178 6.68 12.66 -6.43
CA GLN A 178 5.24 12.43 -6.30
C GLN A 178 4.76 12.23 -4.85
N ILE A 179 5.64 11.78 -3.95
CA ILE A 179 5.34 11.60 -2.52
C ILE A 179 5.52 12.92 -1.73
N GLN A 180 6.60 13.67 -1.98
CA GLN A 180 6.99 14.81 -1.15
C GLN A 180 6.54 16.16 -1.69
N ASN A 181 6.38 16.33 -3.01
CA ASN A 181 6.00 17.62 -3.56
C ASN A 181 4.56 17.98 -3.14
N PRO A 182 4.27 19.24 -2.77
CA PRO A 182 2.90 19.68 -2.47
C PRO A 182 1.85 19.28 -3.52
N ASN A 183 2.24 19.25 -4.80
CA ASN A 183 1.40 18.87 -5.95
C ASN A 183 1.64 17.43 -6.44
N GLY A 184 2.40 16.62 -5.70
CA GLY A 184 2.70 15.25 -6.05
C GLY A 184 1.43 14.39 -6.06
N VAL A 185 1.29 13.53 -7.08
CA VAL A 185 0.03 12.80 -7.33
C VAL A 185 -0.23 11.67 -6.33
N LEU A 186 0.81 11.17 -5.65
CA LEU A 186 0.71 10.06 -4.70
C LEU A 186 0.31 10.51 -3.28
N ARG A 187 0.35 11.80 -2.97
CA ARG A 187 -0.08 12.32 -1.67
C ARG A 187 -1.58 12.13 -1.47
N TRP A 188 -1.98 11.82 -0.25
CA TRP A 188 -3.40 11.69 0.11
C TRP A 188 -4.23 12.90 -0.33
N GLU A 189 -3.77 14.13 -0.11
CA GLU A 189 -4.48 15.34 -0.54
C GLU A 189 -4.80 15.34 -2.06
N SER A 190 -3.86 14.88 -2.88
CA SER A 190 -4.02 14.79 -4.33
C SER A 190 -4.97 13.65 -4.70
N ARG A 191 -4.80 12.48 -4.09
CA ARG A 191 -5.63 11.29 -4.30
C ARG A 191 -7.09 11.54 -3.85
N PHE A 192 -7.29 12.18 -2.70
CA PHE A 192 -8.59 12.57 -2.18
C PHE A 192 -9.31 13.60 -3.03
N LYS A 193 -8.59 14.59 -3.60
CA LYS A 193 -9.20 15.49 -4.61
C LYS A 193 -9.81 14.67 -5.74
N LEU A 194 -9.15 13.62 -6.20
CA LEU A 194 -9.65 12.80 -7.30
C LEU A 194 -10.87 11.96 -6.88
N ILE A 195 -10.88 11.39 -5.67
CA ILE A 195 -12.07 10.77 -5.07
C ILE A 195 -13.24 11.76 -5.08
N LYS A 196 -13.01 12.97 -4.57
CA LYS A 196 -14.03 14.03 -4.44
C LYS A 196 -14.63 14.45 -5.79
N HIS A 197 -13.87 14.38 -6.88
CA HIS A 197 -14.38 14.70 -8.22
C HIS A 197 -15.06 13.50 -8.91
N ASN A 198 -14.87 12.27 -8.41
CA ASN A 198 -15.49 11.07 -8.96
C ASN A 198 -16.91 10.87 -8.42
N LYS A 199 -17.88 11.53 -9.06
CA LYS A 199 -19.30 11.46 -8.68
C LYS A 199 -19.85 10.03 -8.69
N SER A 200 -19.41 9.17 -9.61
CA SER A 200 -19.91 7.79 -9.70
C SER A 200 -19.48 6.97 -8.48
N LEU A 201 -18.20 7.06 -8.10
CA LEU A 201 -17.68 6.40 -6.91
C LEU A 201 -18.40 6.87 -5.64
N ILE A 202 -18.54 8.19 -5.48
CA ILE A 202 -19.25 8.77 -4.34
C ILE A 202 -20.70 8.25 -4.26
N GLN A 203 -21.41 8.20 -5.38
CA GLN A 203 -22.77 7.70 -5.43
C GLN A 203 -22.88 6.21 -5.06
N GLN A 204 -21.86 5.41 -5.37
CA GLN A 204 -21.79 4.02 -4.93
C GLN A 204 -21.59 3.95 -3.41
N MET A 205 -20.55 4.63 -2.89
CA MET A 205 -20.26 4.66 -1.44
C MET A 205 -21.46 5.13 -0.61
N ILE A 206 -22.23 6.11 -1.10
CA ILE A 206 -23.40 6.63 -0.37
C ILE A 206 -24.50 5.58 -0.23
N ARG A 207 -24.64 4.68 -1.20
CA ARG A 207 -25.68 3.63 -1.21
C ARG A 207 -25.33 2.43 -0.35
N ASP A 208 -24.07 2.28 0.05
CA ASP A 208 -23.64 1.15 0.85
C ASP A 208 -24.03 1.35 2.33
N ASP A 209 -24.55 0.29 2.96
CA ASP A 209 -24.95 0.31 4.36
C ASP A 209 -23.74 0.44 5.29
N PHE A 210 -22.62 -0.18 4.88
CA PHE A 210 -21.34 -0.15 5.57
C PHE A 210 -20.21 0.21 4.61
N ILE A 211 -19.18 0.88 5.12
CA ILE A 211 -17.96 1.21 4.37
C ILE A 211 -16.77 0.84 5.24
N CYS A 212 -15.95 -0.10 4.76
CA CYS A 212 -14.74 -0.57 5.40
C CYS A 212 -13.53 -0.01 4.65
N LEU A 213 -12.66 0.76 5.32
CA LEU A 213 -11.45 1.30 4.69
C LEU A 213 -10.21 0.79 5.43
N GLN A 214 -9.19 0.42 4.66
CA GLN A 214 -7.86 0.07 5.17
C GLN A 214 -6.84 1.08 4.66
N GLU A 215 -5.75 1.25 5.40
CA GLU A 215 -4.70 2.22 5.10
C GLU A 215 -5.24 3.63 4.75
N CYS A 216 -6.27 4.07 5.46
CA CYS A 216 -6.87 5.38 5.21
C CYS A 216 -6.05 6.47 5.90
N THR A 217 -5.43 7.36 5.11
CA THR A 217 -4.58 8.42 5.65
C THR A 217 -5.35 9.40 6.54
N THR A 218 -6.50 9.87 6.05
CA THR A 218 -7.37 10.81 6.78
C THR A 218 -8.82 10.34 6.72
N PRO A 219 -9.28 9.53 7.69
CA PRO A 219 -10.66 9.04 7.76
C PRO A 219 -11.72 10.17 7.71
N GLU A 220 -11.43 11.30 8.33
CA GLU A 220 -12.31 12.47 8.40
C GLU A 220 -12.64 13.05 7.03
N ASP A 221 -11.70 12.99 6.07
CA ASP A 221 -11.93 13.50 4.71
C ASP A 221 -13.04 12.72 4.00
N ILE A 222 -13.02 11.39 4.11
CA ILE A 222 -14.05 10.52 3.55
C ILE A 222 -15.36 10.69 4.31
N TYR A 223 -15.32 10.73 5.64
CA TYR A 223 -16.51 10.94 6.47
C TYR A 223 -17.23 12.25 6.11
N ASN A 224 -16.50 13.37 6.11
CA ASN A 224 -17.03 14.70 5.80
C ASN A 224 -17.54 14.78 4.36
N LEU A 225 -16.89 14.10 3.41
CA LEU A 225 -17.37 14.00 2.04
C LEU A 225 -18.75 13.35 1.98
N LEU A 226 -18.96 12.23 2.68
CA LEU A 226 -20.25 11.51 2.69
C LEU A 226 -21.36 12.31 3.39
N ILE A 227 -21.05 12.93 4.54
CA ILE A 227 -22.00 13.81 5.25
C ILE A 227 -22.40 15.00 4.38
N ALA A 228 -21.44 15.63 3.68
CA ALA A 228 -21.72 16.75 2.79
C ALA A 228 -22.60 16.36 1.58
N GLN A 229 -22.66 15.07 1.25
CA GLN A 229 -23.58 14.54 0.22
C GLN A 229 -24.91 14.03 0.81
N GLY A 230 -25.17 14.30 2.10
CA GLY A 230 -26.43 13.98 2.77
C GLY A 230 -26.52 12.55 3.31
N LYS A 231 -25.44 11.76 3.31
CA LYS A 231 -25.44 10.44 3.96
C LYS A 231 -25.45 10.65 5.48
N SER A 232 -26.42 10.07 6.18
CA SER A 232 -26.36 9.97 7.64
C SER A 232 -25.44 8.81 8.00
N SER A 233 -24.35 9.08 8.72
CA SER A 233 -23.36 8.05 9.03
C SER A 233 -22.65 8.31 10.34
N LYS A 234 -22.26 7.21 10.97
CA LYS A 234 -21.30 7.20 12.09
C LYS A 234 -20.05 6.44 11.66
N MET A 235 -18.93 6.79 12.28
CA MET A 235 -17.61 6.28 11.93
C MET A 235 -16.90 5.74 13.17
N LEU A 236 -16.32 4.55 13.02
CA LEU A 236 -15.36 3.96 13.95
C LEU A 236 -13.99 3.99 13.28
N VAL A 237 -12.96 4.42 14.01
CA VAL A 237 -11.59 4.56 13.50
C VAL A 237 -10.62 3.88 14.47
N TYR A 238 -9.63 3.19 13.94
CA TYR A 238 -8.55 2.62 14.72
C TYR A 238 -7.22 2.69 13.99
N SER A 239 -6.18 3.05 14.74
CA SER A 239 -4.78 2.92 14.34
C SER A 239 -3.99 2.31 15.49
N ILE A 240 -3.02 1.45 15.16
CA ILE A 240 -2.17 0.80 16.17
C ILE A 240 -1.29 1.82 16.88
N ASN A 241 -0.83 2.82 16.13
CA ASN A 241 0.01 3.88 16.64
C ASN A 241 -0.62 5.22 16.28
N LYS A 242 -0.86 6.06 17.29
CA LYS A 242 -1.39 7.42 17.11
C LYS A 242 -0.47 8.32 16.28
N ASN A 243 0.79 7.94 16.12
CA ASN A 243 1.77 8.66 15.31
C ASN A 243 1.83 8.21 13.85
N THR A 244 1.10 7.15 13.48
CA THR A 244 1.00 6.68 12.09
C THR A 244 -0.36 7.07 11.51
N ASN A 245 -0.38 7.48 10.25
CA ASN A 245 -1.60 7.75 9.51
C ASN A 245 -2.15 6.48 8.80
N ASP A 246 -1.88 5.29 9.32
CA ASP A 246 -2.46 4.04 8.85
C ASP A 246 -3.69 3.71 9.70
N HIS A 247 -4.87 4.03 9.17
CA HIS A 247 -6.13 3.79 9.85
C HIS A 247 -6.93 2.68 9.18
N CYS A 248 -7.50 1.82 10.03
CA CYS A 248 -8.67 1.03 9.70
C CYS A 248 -9.92 1.82 10.06
N VAL A 249 -10.93 1.80 9.20
CA VAL A 249 -12.17 2.56 9.35
C VAL A 249 -13.37 1.66 9.08
N LEU A 250 -14.43 1.85 9.86
CA LEU A 250 -15.75 1.26 9.63
C LEU A 250 -16.80 2.37 9.77
N LEU A 251 -17.42 2.76 8.65
CA LEU A 251 -18.58 3.63 8.62
C LEU A 251 -19.86 2.81 8.46
N TYR A 252 -20.96 3.30 9.02
CA TYR A 252 -22.27 2.68 8.89
C TYR A 252 -23.38 3.73 8.79
N ASP A 253 -24.44 3.39 8.06
CA ASP A 253 -25.67 4.17 7.99
C ASP A 253 -26.43 4.08 9.32
N ASP A 254 -26.43 5.18 10.07
CA ASP A 254 -27.02 5.23 11.41
C ASP A 254 -28.54 5.43 11.43
N THR A 255 -29.15 5.62 10.25
CA THR A 255 -30.60 5.56 10.08
C THR A 255 -31.10 4.12 9.97
N GLN A 256 -30.26 3.22 9.44
CA GLN A 256 -30.60 1.81 9.24
C GLN A 256 -30.05 0.90 10.34
N PHE A 257 -28.90 1.25 10.93
CA PHE A 257 -28.20 0.41 11.88
C PHE A 257 -27.83 1.14 13.17
N LYS A 258 -27.96 0.44 14.30
CA LYS A 258 -27.47 0.87 15.61
C LYS A 258 -26.33 -0.01 16.06
N LEU A 259 -25.24 0.61 16.51
CA LEU A 259 -24.14 -0.09 17.19
C LEU A 259 -24.67 -0.75 18.47
N VAL A 260 -24.28 -2.00 18.71
CA VAL A 260 -24.65 -2.79 19.89
C VAL A 260 -23.40 -3.13 20.67
N GLY A 261 -23.37 -2.70 21.93
CA GLY A 261 -22.19 -2.86 22.78
C GLY A 261 -20.99 -2.05 22.30
N ASP A 262 -19.82 -2.39 22.84
CA ASP A 262 -18.57 -1.74 22.49
C ASP A 262 -17.91 -2.45 21.30
N PRO A 263 -17.38 -1.70 20.32
CA PRO A 263 -16.58 -2.29 19.26
C PRO A 263 -15.26 -2.82 19.83
N ILE A 264 -14.72 -3.86 19.19
CA ILE A 264 -13.39 -4.38 19.48
C ILE A 264 -12.40 -3.76 18.49
N TYR A 265 -11.38 -3.11 19.04
CA TYR A 265 -10.22 -2.60 18.31
C TYR A 265 -9.04 -3.55 18.54
N HIS A 266 -8.48 -4.08 17.46
CA HIS A 266 -7.48 -5.15 17.55
C HIS A 266 -6.33 -4.93 16.57
N ALA A 267 -5.13 -5.31 16.97
CA ALA A 267 -3.93 -5.28 16.14
C ALA A 267 -3.52 -6.72 15.79
N LEU A 268 -3.65 -7.12 14.52
CA LEU A 268 -3.14 -8.40 14.07
C LEU A 268 -1.61 -8.34 13.93
N ASP A 269 -0.93 -9.34 14.50
CA ASP A 269 0.54 -9.42 14.53
C ASP A 269 1.20 -8.13 15.06
N ASP A 270 0.51 -7.40 15.96
CA ASP A 270 0.88 -6.06 16.45
C ASP A 270 1.16 -5.02 15.35
N LYS A 271 0.71 -5.27 14.10
CA LYS A 271 1.11 -4.50 12.91
C LYS A 271 -0.05 -3.99 12.07
N LYS A 272 -1.18 -4.71 12.01
CA LYS A 272 -2.28 -4.31 11.13
C LYS A 272 -3.59 -4.06 11.89
N PRO A 273 -4.19 -2.87 11.77
CA PRO A 273 -5.37 -2.49 12.53
C PRO A 273 -6.64 -3.19 12.03
N CYS A 274 -7.50 -3.60 12.95
CA CYS A 274 -8.80 -4.20 12.69
C CYS A 274 -9.87 -3.61 13.62
N ILE A 275 -11.09 -3.48 13.10
CA ILE A 275 -12.28 -3.08 13.87
C ILE A 275 -13.33 -4.17 13.71
N PHE A 276 -13.89 -4.64 14.82
CA PHE A 276 -15.03 -5.54 14.85
C PHE A 276 -16.16 -4.87 15.61
N ALA A 277 -17.35 -4.82 15.01
CA ALA A 277 -18.49 -4.18 15.64
C ALA A 277 -19.78 -4.96 15.36
N GLN A 278 -20.65 -4.99 16.36
CA GLN A 278 -21.98 -5.58 16.23
C GLN A 278 -23.00 -4.47 15.97
N PHE A 279 -23.88 -4.71 15.02
CA PHE A 279 -24.94 -3.79 14.64
C PHE A 279 -26.30 -4.47 14.72
N LYS A 280 -27.32 -3.66 14.98
CA LYS A 280 -28.72 -4.06 14.97
C LYS A 280 -29.47 -3.20 13.97
N HIS A 281 -30.08 -3.84 12.99
CA HIS A 281 -30.95 -3.17 12.02
C HIS A 281 -32.17 -2.59 12.74
N VAL A 282 -32.50 -1.32 12.50
CA VAL A 282 -33.49 -0.59 13.31
C VAL A 282 -34.92 -1.13 13.13
N ILE A 283 -35.28 -1.50 11.90
CA ILE A 283 -36.64 -2.01 11.59
C ILE A 283 -36.77 -3.49 11.97
N THR A 284 -35.90 -4.34 11.43
CA THR A 284 -36.01 -5.80 11.57
C THR A 284 -35.48 -6.34 12.90
N ASN A 285 -34.78 -5.52 13.69
CA ASN A 285 -34.03 -5.93 14.89
C ASN A 285 -32.96 -7.01 14.65
N HIS A 286 -32.69 -7.37 13.39
CA HIS A 286 -31.67 -8.32 13.00
C HIS A 286 -30.29 -7.84 13.42
N LYS A 287 -29.45 -8.77 13.86
CA LYS A 287 -28.10 -8.49 14.34
C LYS A 287 -27.08 -8.99 13.33
N VAL A 288 -26.10 -8.16 13.04
CA VAL A 288 -25.00 -8.48 12.13
C VAL A 288 -23.69 -7.98 12.72
N ILE A 289 -22.62 -8.74 12.55
CA ILE A 289 -21.26 -8.33 12.90
C ILE A 289 -20.57 -7.90 11.61
N ILE A 290 -20.06 -6.68 11.59
CA ILE A 290 -19.24 -6.17 10.49
C ILE A 290 -17.85 -5.94 11.04
N ALA A 291 -16.84 -6.44 10.33
CA ALA A 291 -15.46 -6.14 10.62
C ALA A 291 -14.78 -5.52 9.41
N SER A 292 -14.02 -4.45 9.67
CA SER A 292 -13.05 -3.88 8.74
C SER A 292 -11.69 -4.38 9.18
N ILE A 293 -10.98 -5.08 8.32
CA ILE A 293 -9.70 -5.71 8.66
C ILE A 293 -8.62 -5.36 7.66
N HIS A 294 -7.39 -5.39 8.13
CA HIS A 294 -6.21 -5.41 7.29
C HIS A 294 -5.38 -6.60 7.77
N HIS A 295 -5.33 -7.68 7.00
CA HIS A 295 -4.57 -8.87 7.38
C HIS A 295 -3.09 -8.65 7.04
N PRO A 296 -2.13 -9.04 7.89
CA PRO A 296 -0.71 -8.97 7.54
C PRO A 296 -0.39 -9.90 6.36
N GLY A 297 0.52 -9.49 5.48
CA GLY A 297 1.09 -10.39 4.47
C GLY A 297 2.13 -11.35 5.04
N GLY A 298 2.75 -12.16 4.16
CA GLY A 298 3.81 -13.11 4.51
C GLY A 298 3.35 -14.57 4.50
N ASN A 299 3.84 -15.39 5.44
CA ASN A 299 3.57 -16.84 5.48
C ASN A 299 2.66 -17.27 6.63
N HIS A 300 2.07 -16.33 7.37
CA HIS A 300 1.30 -16.62 8.58
C HIS A 300 -0.18 -16.36 8.35
N ASP A 301 -1.01 -17.33 8.69
CA ASP A 301 -2.47 -17.23 8.70
C ASP A 301 -2.96 -16.82 10.10
N TYR A 302 -3.53 -15.61 10.21
CA TYR A 302 -4.09 -15.07 11.45
C TYR A 302 -5.62 -15.12 11.48
N VAL A 303 -6.27 -15.88 10.59
CA VAL A 303 -7.74 -15.93 10.54
C VAL A 303 -8.34 -16.46 11.84
N ASN A 304 -7.71 -17.44 12.50
CA ASN A 304 -8.21 -17.91 13.80
C ASN A 304 -8.24 -16.79 14.86
N GLU A 305 -7.29 -15.85 14.80
CA GLU A 305 -7.25 -14.70 15.70
C GLU A 305 -8.41 -13.74 15.42
N LEU A 306 -8.75 -13.49 14.15
CA LEU A 306 -9.96 -12.74 13.76
C LEU A 306 -11.22 -13.36 14.41
N PHE A 307 -11.34 -14.69 14.32
CA PHE A 307 -12.50 -15.40 14.86
C PHE A 307 -12.56 -15.41 16.38
N ASN A 308 -11.43 -15.35 17.08
CA ASN A 308 -11.43 -15.15 18.53
C ASN A 308 -12.08 -13.81 18.91
N GLN A 309 -11.86 -12.75 18.13
CA GLN A 309 -12.50 -11.44 18.36
C GLN A 309 -14.00 -11.48 18.03
N ILE A 310 -14.38 -12.12 16.93
CA ILE A 310 -15.81 -12.30 16.57
C ILE A 310 -16.55 -13.09 17.66
N ASN A 311 -15.92 -14.13 18.21
CA ASN A 311 -16.52 -14.94 19.27
C ASN A 311 -16.72 -14.12 20.55
N GLN A 312 -15.82 -13.20 20.90
CA GLN A 312 -16.03 -12.31 22.05
C GLN A 312 -17.28 -11.43 21.88
N LEU A 313 -17.57 -10.95 20.67
CA LEU A 313 -18.81 -10.22 20.36
C LEU A 313 -20.06 -11.11 20.48
N ARG A 314 -19.92 -12.42 20.22
CA ARG A 314 -21.03 -13.40 20.25
C ARG A 314 -21.38 -13.92 21.64
N VAL A 315 -20.42 -13.96 22.57
CA VAL A 315 -20.56 -14.53 23.94
C VAL A 315 -21.62 -13.81 24.80
N ARG A 316 -22.13 -12.64 24.38
CA ARG A 316 -23.20 -11.89 25.06
C ARG A 316 -24.61 -12.16 24.48
N ASP A 317 -25.04 -13.43 24.38
CA ASP A 317 -26.37 -13.92 23.89
C ASP A 317 -26.58 -14.07 22.37
N PHE A 318 -25.55 -14.09 21.53
CA PHE A 318 -25.71 -13.97 20.06
C PHE A 318 -24.97 -15.02 19.22
N SER A 319 -25.07 -16.30 19.58
CA SER A 319 -24.46 -17.42 18.83
C SER A 319 -24.91 -17.51 17.36
N GLU A 320 -26.02 -16.86 16.99
CA GLU A 320 -26.64 -16.92 15.65
C GLU A 320 -26.47 -15.65 14.79
N ALA A 321 -25.67 -14.66 15.22
CA ALA A 321 -25.50 -13.46 14.40
C ALA A 321 -24.74 -13.73 13.09
N ASP A 322 -25.28 -13.22 11.99
CA ASP A 322 -24.56 -13.13 10.71
C ASP A 322 -23.31 -12.27 10.87
N TYR A 323 -22.24 -12.63 10.18
CA TYR A 323 -21.02 -11.82 10.17
C TYR A 323 -20.45 -11.66 8.78
N MET A 324 -19.78 -10.53 8.57
CA MET A 324 -18.96 -10.26 7.40
C MET A 324 -17.65 -9.64 7.86
N VAL A 325 -16.55 -10.35 7.66
CA VAL A 325 -15.18 -9.89 7.94
C VAL A 325 -14.55 -9.46 6.64
N ILE A 326 -14.38 -8.16 6.45
CA ILE A 326 -14.20 -7.54 5.14
C ILE A 326 -12.91 -6.73 5.16
N GLY A 327 -12.13 -6.82 4.09
CA GLY A 327 -10.98 -5.96 3.90
C GLY A 327 -9.92 -6.60 3.01
N ASP A 328 -8.73 -6.04 3.13
CA ASP A 328 -7.52 -6.53 2.48
C ASP A 328 -6.94 -7.69 3.28
N TYR A 329 -6.89 -8.87 2.66
CA TYR A 329 -6.31 -10.06 3.27
C TYR A 329 -4.81 -10.24 2.98
N ASN A 330 -4.20 -9.41 2.12
CA ASN A 330 -2.83 -9.56 1.62
C ASN A 330 -2.50 -10.95 1.04
N HIS A 331 -3.53 -11.76 0.77
CA HIS A 331 -3.40 -13.16 0.40
C HIS A 331 -4.49 -13.56 -0.59
N THR A 332 -4.09 -14.42 -1.52
CA THR A 332 -4.99 -15.01 -2.51
C THR A 332 -5.81 -16.14 -1.89
N LYS A 333 -6.86 -16.55 -2.60
CA LYS A 333 -7.64 -17.73 -2.22
C LYS A 333 -6.79 -19.00 -2.06
N ASP A 334 -5.75 -19.16 -2.88
CA ASP A 334 -4.91 -20.36 -2.89
C ASP A 334 -4.07 -20.45 -1.61
N PHE A 335 -3.59 -19.31 -1.09
CA PHE A 335 -2.88 -19.24 0.19
C PHE A 335 -3.73 -19.85 1.32
N PHE A 336 -4.96 -19.37 1.51
CA PHE A 336 -5.83 -19.88 2.58
C PHE A 336 -6.29 -21.32 2.36
N SER A 337 -6.41 -21.74 1.10
CA SER A 337 -6.74 -23.13 0.78
C SER A 337 -5.60 -24.08 1.21
N GLN A 338 -4.35 -23.66 1.03
CA GLN A 338 -3.16 -24.42 1.48
C GLN A 338 -3.01 -24.44 3.00
N HIS A 339 -3.46 -23.39 3.69
CA HIS A 339 -3.42 -23.29 5.15
C HIS A 339 -4.62 -23.96 5.85
N GLY A 340 -5.53 -24.58 5.09
CA GLY A 340 -6.65 -25.35 5.64
C GLY A 340 -7.72 -24.46 6.29
N LEU A 341 -7.99 -23.28 5.71
CA LEU A 341 -9.00 -22.35 6.21
C LEU A 341 -10.36 -23.04 6.39
N LYS A 342 -10.90 -22.94 7.61
CA LYS A 342 -12.17 -23.58 8.00
C LYS A 342 -13.41 -22.75 7.65
N TYR A 343 -13.22 -21.49 7.28
CA TYR A 343 -14.28 -20.51 7.10
C TYR A 343 -14.47 -20.17 5.62
N PRO A 344 -15.71 -20.04 5.13
CA PRO A 344 -15.94 -19.63 3.75
C PRO A 344 -15.40 -18.22 3.49
N ILE A 345 -14.45 -18.11 2.57
CA ILE A 345 -13.92 -16.85 2.06
C ILE A 345 -14.34 -16.63 0.61
N TYR A 346 -14.79 -15.41 0.30
CA TYR A 346 -15.28 -15.04 -1.02
C TYR A 346 -14.49 -13.86 -1.56
N TYR A 347 -13.88 -14.08 -2.72
CA TYR A 347 -13.16 -13.09 -3.51
C TYR A 347 -13.99 -12.65 -4.70
N PRO A 348 -13.78 -11.43 -5.22
CA PRO A 348 -14.29 -11.07 -6.54
C PRO A 348 -13.66 -11.94 -7.64
N SER A 349 -14.32 -12.02 -8.79
CA SER A 349 -13.78 -12.72 -9.97
C SER A 349 -12.67 -11.95 -10.68
N LYS A 350 -12.55 -10.64 -10.43
CA LYS A 350 -11.53 -9.76 -10.98
C LYS A 350 -10.48 -9.44 -9.92
N CYS A 351 -9.25 -9.17 -10.34
CA CYS A 351 -8.16 -8.84 -9.44
C CYS A 351 -8.38 -7.49 -8.75
N THR A 352 -7.86 -7.36 -7.53
CA THR A 352 -8.02 -6.15 -6.72
C THR A 352 -6.71 -5.42 -6.50
N MET A 353 -5.56 -6.10 -6.58
CA MET A 353 -4.22 -5.49 -6.44
C MET A 353 -3.26 -6.02 -7.50
N ALA A 354 -2.26 -5.19 -7.84
CA ALA A 354 -1.03 -5.60 -8.51
C ALA A 354 0.15 -5.20 -7.62
N GLY A 355 1.15 -6.06 -7.47
CA GLY A 355 2.32 -5.71 -6.66
C GLY A 355 3.43 -6.76 -6.72
N LYS A 356 4.64 -6.35 -6.29
CA LYS A 356 5.82 -7.21 -6.24
C LYS A 356 5.65 -8.42 -5.35
N ASP A 357 4.88 -8.30 -4.27
CA ASP A 357 4.61 -9.41 -3.36
C ASP A 357 3.94 -10.60 -4.08
N PHE A 358 3.41 -10.38 -5.28
CA PHE A 358 2.86 -11.39 -6.16
C PHE A 358 3.58 -11.48 -7.52
N GLY A 359 4.86 -11.12 -7.57
CA GLY A 359 5.66 -11.19 -8.80
C GLY A 359 5.17 -10.27 -9.92
N ASN A 360 4.56 -9.13 -9.56
CA ASN A 360 3.94 -8.18 -10.48
C ASN A 360 2.77 -8.78 -11.30
N ILE A 361 2.17 -9.86 -10.79
CA ILE A 361 0.93 -10.43 -11.33
C ILE A 361 -0.24 -9.84 -10.55
N ASN A 362 -1.36 -9.60 -11.24
CA ASN A 362 -2.57 -9.11 -10.59
C ASN A 362 -3.25 -10.24 -9.82
N HIS A 363 -3.67 -9.98 -8.59
CA HIS A 363 -4.41 -10.94 -7.78
C HIS A 363 -5.62 -10.31 -7.11
N ALA A 364 -6.62 -11.13 -6.82
CA ALA A 364 -7.69 -10.78 -5.90
C ALA A 364 -7.23 -11.13 -4.47
N ILE A 365 -7.03 -10.08 -3.66
CA ILE A 365 -6.59 -10.20 -2.27
C ILE A 365 -7.54 -9.51 -1.28
N ASP A 366 -8.45 -8.68 -1.78
CA ASP A 366 -9.55 -8.11 -1.00
C ASP A 366 -10.74 -9.07 -1.05
N ALA A 367 -11.29 -9.39 0.13
CA ALA A 367 -12.27 -10.46 0.26
C ALA A 367 -13.24 -10.24 1.43
N VAL A 368 -14.16 -11.20 1.59
CA VAL A 368 -15.04 -11.31 2.74
C VAL A 368 -15.10 -12.74 3.25
N ILE A 369 -14.93 -12.90 4.57
CA ILE A 369 -15.23 -14.14 5.27
C ILE A 369 -16.61 -13.99 5.94
N THR A 370 -17.49 -14.98 5.78
CA THR A 370 -18.87 -14.93 6.31
C THR A 370 -19.42 -16.33 6.64
N ASN A 371 -20.44 -16.40 7.50
CA ASN A 371 -21.28 -17.59 7.71
C ASN A 371 -22.43 -17.73 6.71
N LEU A 372 -22.62 -16.75 5.81
CA LEU A 372 -23.64 -16.83 4.78
C LEU A 372 -23.25 -17.84 3.70
N ASP A 373 -24.24 -18.44 3.06
CA ASP A 373 -24.00 -19.39 1.97
C ASP A 373 -23.60 -18.66 0.68
N LYS A 374 -22.92 -19.39 -0.22
CA LYS A 374 -22.38 -18.84 -1.48
C LYS A 374 -23.44 -18.16 -2.36
N LYS A 375 -24.70 -18.59 -2.31
CA LYS A 375 -25.78 -17.99 -3.13
C LYS A 375 -26.26 -16.66 -2.57
N SER A 376 -26.03 -16.41 -1.28
CA SER A 376 -26.45 -15.19 -0.59
C SER A 376 -25.41 -14.09 -0.66
N ILE A 377 -24.21 -14.35 -1.16
CA ILE A 377 -23.15 -13.35 -1.24
C ILE A 377 -22.66 -13.15 -2.67
N LYS A 378 -22.49 -11.87 -3.03
CA LYS A 378 -21.87 -11.44 -4.28
C LYS A 378 -20.77 -10.44 -3.95
N VAL A 379 -19.57 -10.69 -4.48
CA VAL A 379 -18.42 -9.80 -4.36
C VAL A 379 -18.02 -9.34 -5.76
N THR A 380 -17.96 -8.04 -5.98
CA THR A 380 -17.62 -7.45 -7.28
C THR A 380 -16.59 -6.35 -7.12
N VAL A 381 -15.62 -6.29 -8.03
CA VAL A 381 -14.73 -5.13 -8.16
C VAL A 381 -15.52 -3.95 -8.72
N ILE A 382 -15.30 -2.77 -8.16
CA ILE A 382 -15.77 -1.51 -8.72
C ILE A 382 -14.71 -1.05 -9.73
N GLU A 383 -14.97 -1.31 -11.00
CA GLU A 383 -14.11 -0.89 -12.11
C GLU A 383 -14.31 0.58 -12.46
N GLY A 384 -13.34 1.17 -13.15
CA GLY A 384 -13.52 2.50 -13.76
C GLY A 384 -13.24 3.65 -12.80
N LEU A 385 -12.18 3.55 -12.01
CA LEU A 385 -11.53 4.72 -11.41
C LEU A 385 -10.35 5.13 -12.30
N PRO A 386 -10.55 5.83 -13.43
CA PRO A 386 -9.44 6.49 -14.09
C PRO A 386 -9.00 7.62 -13.17
N VAL A 387 -7.75 7.57 -12.74
CA VAL A 387 -7.16 8.60 -11.91
C VAL A 387 -5.83 9.03 -12.49
N SER A 388 -5.53 10.30 -12.27
CA SER A 388 -4.58 11.15 -12.98
C SER A 388 -3.35 10.43 -13.54
N HIS A 389 -2.98 10.72 -14.79
CA HIS A 389 -1.75 10.22 -15.37
C HIS A 389 -0.55 10.59 -14.48
N PRO A 390 0.46 9.72 -14.31
CA PRO A 390 1.62 9.99 -13.45
C PRO A 390 2.40 11.28 -13.78
N ILE A 391 2.17 11.87 -14.97
CA ILE A 391 2.91 13.02 -15.49
C ILE A 391 2.11 14.33 -15.33
N HIS A 392 1.60 14.63 -14.13
CA HIS A 392 1.05 15.98 -13.87
C HIS A 392 2.05 16.91 -13.17
N CYS A 393 3.08 16.37 -12.51
CA CYS A 393 4.12 17.15 -11.86
C CYS A 393 5.50 16.57 -12.25
N PRO A 394 6.06 16.94 -13.42
CA PRO A 394 7.34 16.41 -13.86
C PRO A 394 8.49 17.02 -13.05
N VAL A 395 9.48 16.18 -12.73
CA VAL A 395 10.81 16.60 -12.28
C VAL A 395 11.79 16.34 -13.42
N ASN A 396 12.57 17.35 -13.77
CA ASN A 396 13.59 17.24 -14.79
C ASN A 396 14.89 16.73 -14.17
N ILE A 397 15.37 15.57 -14.63
CA ILE A 397 16.55 14.90 -14.06
C ILE A 397 17.60 14.80 -15.17
N ILE A 398 18.75 15.44 -14.95
CA ILE A 398 19.82 15.54 -15.94
C ILE A 398 21.08 14.89 -15.37
N PHE A 399 21.60 13.85 -16.03
CA PHE A 399 22.90 13.27 -15.71
C PHE A 399 24.00 13.99 -16.48
N GLN A 400 25.00 14.52 -15.76
CA GLN A 400 26.21 15.17 -16.30
C GLN A 400 27.44 14.45 -15.74
N LEU A 401 27.70 13.25 -16.26
CA LEU A 401 28.72 12.34 -15.72
C LEU A 401 30.00 12.27 -16.56
N GLU A 402 30.07 12.99 -17.70
CA GLU A 402 31.29 13.02 -18.49
C GLU A 402 32.46 13.66 -17.71
N PRO A 403 33.69 13.15 -17.86
CA PRO A 403 34.87 13.81 -17.29
C PRO A 403 35.01 15.21 -17.92
N GLN A 404 35.12 16.25 -17.09
CA GLN A 404 35.55 17.57 -17.55
C GLN A 404 37.06 17.62 -17.78
#